data_AF-A0A956DE45-F1
#
_entry.id   AF-A0A956DE45-F1
#
_cell.length_a   1.000
_cell.length_b   1.000
_cell.length_c   1.000
_cell.angle_alpha   90.00
_cell.angle_beta   90.00
_cell.angle_gamma   90.00
#
_symmetry.space_group_name_H-M   'P 1'
#
loop_
_entity.id
_entity.type
_entity.pdbx_description
1 polymer ?
#
loop_
_entity_poly.entity_id
_entity_poly.type
_entity_poly.pdbx_seq_one_letter_code
_entity_poly.pdbx_strand_id
1 'polypeptide(L)'
;MSENAAIRLLEENVVELGENLSDAAVRPERKRGRRKRRSRARARTISIRRLSKSELNRGRLLYPETDYWKPVSRSACADMVRPCPFVSCKYHLYVDVHPVRGSIKLNFPDVEVWEMTETCALDVADR
;
A
#
# COMPACT_ATOMS: atom_id res chain seq x y z
N MET A 1 -4.55 -75.45 12.87
CA MET A 1 -4.39 -75.46 14.34
C MET A 1 -3.16 -74.62 14.63
N SER A 2 -3.21 -73.30 14.42
CA SER A 2 -3.91 -72.30 15.22
C SER A 2 -3.35 -72.22 16.64
N GLU A 3 -3.11 -70.98 17.05
CA GLU A 3 -2.80 -70.48 18.40
C GLU A 3 -1.32 -70.31 18.79
N ASN A 4 -0.89 -69.03 18.65
CA ASN A 4 -0.50 -68.19 19.78
C ASN A 4 0.52 -68.75 20.78
N ALA A 5 1.80 -68.69 20.38
CA ALA A 5 2.88 -68.27 21.28
C ALA A 5 3.09 -66.77 21.03
N ALA A 6 2.22 -65.95 21.59
CA ALA A 6 2.59 -65.22 22.78
C ALA A 6 3.75 -64.26 22.44
N ILE A 7 3.49 -62.99 22.11
CA ILE A 7 3.02 -61.95 23.05
C ILE A 7 3.96 -61.83 24.28
N ARG A 8 5.09 -62.58 24.31
CA ARG A 8 6.06 -62.68 25.41
C ARG A 8 7.43 -62.11 25.09
N LEU A 9 7.59 -61.45 23.95
CA LEU A 9 8.83 -60.74 23.61
C LEU A 9 8.67 -59.21 23.62
N LEU A 10 7.56 -58.70 24.18
CA LEU A 10 7.26 -57.26 24.28
C LEU A 10 7.54 -56.63 25.66
N GLU A 11 8.12 -57.34 26.64
CA GLU A 11 8.17 -56.81 28.03
C GLU A 11 9.53 -56.93 28.76
N GLU A 12 10.65 -57.12 28.06
CA GLU A 12 11.97 -57.33 28.72
C GLU A 12 13.11 -56.41 28.27
N ASN A 13 12.83 -55.20 27.75
CA ASN A 13 13.91 -54.23 27.50
C ASN A 13 13.53 -52.79 27.88
N VAL A 14 12.72 -52.65 28.93
CA VAL A 14 12.66 -51.40 29.68
C VAL A 14 13.71 -51.52 30.78
N VAL A 15 14.53 -50.47 30.92
CA VAL A 15 15.55 -50.21 31.98
C VAL A 15 17.00 -50.53 31.57
N GLU A 16 17.87 -49.51 31.72
CA GLU A 16 19.31 -49.41 31.42
C GLU A 16 19.62 -48.98 29.97
N LEU A 17 20.07 -47.76 29.65
CA LEU A 17 20.91 -46.81 30.37
C LEU A 17 20.51 -45.38 29.99
N GLY A 18 20.27 -44.57 31.02
CA GLY A 18 20.30 -43.13 30.87
C GLY A 18 21.72 -42.62 30.63
N GLU A 19 21.75 -41.31 30.37
CA GLU A 19 22.89 -40.41 30.52
C GLU A 19 23.68 -40.03 29.25
N ASN A 20 23.22 -38.88 28.72
CA ASN A 20 24.04 -37.68 28.51
C ASN A 20 24.98 -37.65 27.29
N LEU A 21 24.44 -37.13 26.18
CA LEU A 21 25.16 -36.12 25.40
C LEU A 21 24.32 -34.85 25.34
N SER A 22 24.71 -33.91 26.20
CA SER A 22 24.32 -32.51 26.19
C SER A 22 24.84 -31.79 24.95
N ASP A 23 24.20 -30.66 24.68
CA ASP A 23 24.72 -29.51 23.95
C ASP A 23 24.89 -29.60 22.43
N ALA A 24 23.78 -29.34 21.74
CA ALA A 24 23.79 -28.30 20.73
C ALA A 24 22.47 -27.51 20.79
N ALA A 25 22.49 -26.39 21.51
CA ALA A 25 21.42 -25.41 21.49
C ALA A 25 21.21 -24.87 20.06
N VAL A 26 20.36 -25.53 19.28
CA VAL A 26 19.88 -24.99 17.99
C VAL A 26 18.93 -23.85 18.32
N ARG A 27 19.48 -22.63 18.45
CA ARG A 27 18.66 -21.41 18.47
C ARG A 27 17.88 -21.42 17.15
N PRO A 28 16.54 -21.41 17.16
CA PRO A 28 15.80 -21.36 15.91
C PRO A 28 16.20 -20.08 15.20
N GLU A 29 16.84 -20.23 14.04
CA GLU A 29 17.10 -19.10 13.16
C GLU A 29 15.76 -18.41 12.93
N ARG A 30 15.63 -17.19 13.47
CA ARG A 30 14.52 -16.31 13.15
C ARG A 30 14.62 -16.04 11.65
N LYS A 31 13.98 -16.88 10.83
CA LYS A 31 13.78 -16.66 9.40
C LYS A 31 13.19 -15.26 9.30
N ARG A 32 14.02 -14.29 8.89
CA ARG A 32 13.61 -12.91 8.70
C ARG A 32 12.50 -12.96 7.67
N GLY A 33 11.25 -12.93 8.14
CA GLY A 33 10.09 -13.09 7.29
C GLY A 33 10.21 -12.14 6.11
N ARG A 34 10.19 -12.69 4.90
CA ARG A 34 10.21 -11.91 3.66
C ARG A 34 9.01 -10.98 3.74
N ARG A 35 9.24 -9.69 4.03
CA ARG A 35 8.18 -8.68 4.11
C ARG A 35 7.34 -8.80 2.85
N LYS A 36 6.05 -9.17 2.99
CA LYS A 36 5.09 -9.23 1.88
C LYS A 36 5.22 -7.90 1.14
N ARG A 37 5.55 -7.95 -0.16
CA ARG A 37 5.52 -6.75 -1.01
C ARG A 37 4.12 -6.17 -0.89
N ARG A 38 4.02 -4.86 -0.62
CA ARG A 38 2.74 -4.15 -0.65
C ARG A 38 2.14 -4.40 -2.04
N SER A 39 0.89 -4.85 -2.08
CA SER A 39 0.18 -5.16 -3.33
C SER A 39 -0.11 -3.91 -4.15
N ARG A 40 -0.28 -2.76 -3.50
CA ARG A 40 -0.59 -1.47 -4.14
C ARG A 40 0.65 -0.74 -4.62
N ALA A 41 0.46 0.01 -5.71
CA ALA A 41 1.50 0.91 -6.21
C ALA A 41 1.83 1.97 -5.15
N ARG A 42 3.09 2.40 -5.10
CA ARG A 42 3.50 3.50 -4.23
C ARG A 42 3.10 4.82 -4.87
N ALA A 43 2.80 5.81 -4.04
CA ALA A 43 2.61 7.19 -4.47
C ALA A 43 3.74 7.65 -5.41
N ARG A 44 3.37 8.38 -6.47
CA ARG A 44 4.29 8.80 -7.53
C ARG A 44 4.36 10.32 -7.57
N THR A 45 5.57 10.87 -7.50
CA THR A 45 5.80 12.31 -7.62
C THR A 45 6.31 12.65 -9.02
N ILE A 46 5.59 13.55 -9.69
CA ILE A 46 5.96 14.18 -10.96
C ILE A 46 6.60 15.53 -10.61
N SER A 47 7.84 15.75 -11.04
CA SER A 47 8.56 16.99 -10.77
C SER A 47 8.75 17.78 -12.06
N ILE A 48 8.20 19.00 -12.10
CA ILE A 48 8.31 19.88 -13.27
C ILE A 48 9.78 20.17 -13.65
N ARG A 49 10.67 20.25 -12.66
CA ARG A 49 12.11 20.50 -12.87
C ARG A 49 12.87 19.33 -13.51
N ARG A 50 12.27 18.13 -13.57
CA ARG A 50 12.88 16.94 -14.20
C ARG A 50 12.41 16.73 -15.63
N LEU A 51 11.44 17.50 -16.10
CA LEU A 51 10.96 17.45 -17.48
C LEU A 51 11.89 18.28 -18.37
N SER A 52 12.18 17.76 -19.55
CA SER A 52 12.90 18.50 -20.59
C SER A 52 12.07 19.67 -21.11
N LYS A 53 12.74 20.65 -21.73
CA LYS A 53 12.07 21.79 -22.38
C LYS A 53 11.08 21.32 -23.47
N SER A 54 11.43 20.26 -24.19
CA SER A 54 10.55 19.64 -25.20
C SER A 54 9.28 19.06 -24.57
N GLU A 55 9.40 18.32 -23.46
CA GLU A 55 8.25 17.77 -22.74
C GLU A 55 7.34 18.85 -22.16
N LEU A 56 7.93 19.92 -21.61
CA LEU A 56 7.16 21.07 -21.10
C LEU A 56 6.40 21.77 -22.22
N ASN A 57 7.04 22.03 -23.37
CA ASN A 57 6.40 22.64 -24.53
C ASN A 57 5.28 21.77 -25.09
N ARG A 58 5.51 20.45 -25.20
CA ARG A 58 4.49 19.49 -25.62
C ARG A 58 3.30 19.48 -24.65
N GLY A 59 3.56 19.52 -23.34
CA GLY A 59 2.52 19.63 -22.32
C GLY A 59 1.65 20.87 -22.50
N ARG A 60 2.26 22.04 -22.70
CA ARG A 60 1.54 23.31 -22.93
C ARG A 60 0.71 23.31 -24.20
N LEU A 61 1.18 22.66 -25.27
CA LEU A 61 0.45 22.54 -26.53
C LEU A 61 -0.76 21.59 -26.41
N LEU A 62 -0.57 20.44 -25.75
CA LEU A 62 -1.64 19.44 -25.57
C LEU A 62 -2.70 19.89 -24.57
N TYR A 63 -2.29 20.60 -23.51
CA TYR A 63 -3.12 21.02 -22.41
C TYR A 63 -2.90 22.52 -22.14
N PRO A 64 -3.46 23.41 -22.99
CA PRO A 64 -3.35 24.84 -22.76
C PRO A 64 -4.03 25.22 -21.44
N GLU A 65 -3.47 26.21 -20.76
CA GLU A 65 -4.12 26.81 -19.59
C GLU A 65 -5.45 27.41 -20.05
N THR A 66 -6.53 26.93 -19.43
CA THR A 66 -7.89 27.37 -19.72
C THR A 66 -8.52 27.83 -18.42
N ASP A 67 -9.20 28.97 -18.48
CA ASP A 67 -9.99 29.44 -17.36
C ASP A 67 -11.33 28.70 -17.39
N TYR A 68 -11.54 27.91 -16.35
CA TYR A 68 -12.81 27.27 -16.05
C TYR A 68 -13.26 27.66 -14.65
N TRP A 69 -14.57 27.64 -14.43
CA TRP A 69 -15.13 27.95 -13.14
C TRP A 69 -14.72 26.88 -12.10
N LYS A 70 -14.26 27.33 -10.93
CA LYS A 70 -13.90 26.48 -9.79
C LYS A 70 -14.47 27.08 -8.51
N PRO A 71 -15.06 26.28 -7.60
CA PRO A 71 -15.55 26.80 -6.32
C PRO A 71 -14.41 27.40 -5.48
N VAL A 72 -14.68 28.56 -4.86
CA VAL A 72 -13.71 29.26 -3.99
C VAL A 72 -13.93 28.88 -2.52
N SER A 73 -15.16 28.54 -2.14
CA SER A 73 -15.54 28.21 -0.76
C SER A 73 -16.07 26.78 -0.64
N ARG A 74 -16.04 26.24 0.60
CA ARG A 74 -16.64 24.95 0.94
C ARG A 74 -18.15 24.94 0.69
N SER A 75 -18.84 26.03 1.03
CA SER A 75 -20.29 26.16 0.78
C SER A 75 -20.66 26.01 -0.69
N ALA A 76 -19.79 26.44 -1.62
CA ALA A 76 -20.00 26.27 -3.05
C ALA A 76 -19.69 24.85 -3.57
N CYS A 77 -19.04 23.99 -2.78
CA CYS A 77 -18.60 22.67 -3.20
C CYS A 77 -19.02 21.49 -2.33
N ALA A 78 -19.73 21.73 -1.23
CA ALA A 78 -20.20 20.68 -0.33
C ALA A 78 -21.17 19.73 -1.06
N ASP A 79 -22.16 20.29 -1.75
CA ASP A 79 -23.26 19.53 -2.38
C ASP A 79 -23.01 19.19 -3.85
N MET A 80 -21.77 19.36 -4.33
CA MET A 80 -21.41 18.97 -5.69
C MET A 80 -21.19 17.47 -5.84
N VAL A 81 -21.18 17.01 -7.09
CA VAL A 81 -20.99 15.59 -7.44
C VAL A 81 -19.72 15.00 -6.82
N ARG A 82 -19.85 13.76 -6.34
CA ARG A 82 -18.75 12.90 -5.90
C ARG A 82 -18.63 11.71 -6.86
N PRO A 83 -17.41 11.24 -7.20
CA PRO A 83 -16.08 11.74 -6.84
C PRO A 83 -15.81 13.19 -7.28
N CYS A 84 -15.10 13.97 -6.47
CA CYS A 84 -14.91 15.41 -6.69
C CYS A 84 -14.11 15.67 -7.99
N PRO A 85 -14.63 16.46 -8.96
CA PRO A 85 -13.94 16.70 -10.21
C PRO A 85 -12.75 17.66 -10.07
N PHE A 86 -12.67 18.41 -8.96
CA PHE A 86 -11.66 19.43 -8.74
C PHE A 86 -10.37 18.85 -8.13
N VAL A 87 -9.69 17.98 -8.88
CA VAL A 87 -8.47 17.27 -8.44
C VAL A 87 -7.31 18.17 -8.02
N SER A 88 -7.31 19.43 -8.47
CA SER A 88 -6.33 20.45 -8.10
C SER A 88 -6.66 21.19 -6.79
N CYS A 89 -7.76 20.85 -6.11
CA CYS A 89 -8.10 21.42 -4.80
C CYS A 89 -7.11 20.96 -3.72
N LYS A 90 -6.73 21.86 -2.80
CA LYS A 90 -5.80 21.54 -1.69
C LYS A 90 -6.30 20.46 -0.73
N TYR A 91 -7.61 20.18 -0.74
CA TYR A 91 -8.24 19.15 0.10
C TYR A 91 -8.52 17.85 -0.66
N HIS A 92 -8.12 17.75 -1.93
CA HIS A 92 -8.39 16.58 -2.74
C HIS A 92 -7.43 15.43 -2.38
N LEU A 93 -7.96 14.22 -2.15
CA LEU A 93 -7.16 13.09 -1.68
C LEU A 93 -6.30 12.44 -2.78
N TYR A 94 -6.65 12.63 -4.05
CA TYR A 94 -5.94 12.04 -5.19
C TYR A 94 -4.55 12.64 -5.44
N VAL A 95 -4.43 13.97 -5.33
CA VAL A 95 -3.25 14.72 -5.76
C VAL A 95 -2.85 15.77 -4.73
N ASP A 96 -1.56 15.80 -4.37
CA ASP A 96 -0.95 16.91 -3.63
C ASP A 96 -0.07 17.75 -4.55
N VAL A 97 -0.28 19.06 -4.58
CA VAL A 97 0.55 20.01 -5.36
C VAL A 97 1.44 20.81 -4.42
N HIS A 98 2.75 20.76 -4.63
CA HIS A 98 3.69 21.58 -3.86
C HIS A 98 3.66 23.03 -4.36
N PRO A 99 3.32 24.03 -3.51
CA PRO A 99 3.05 25.40 -3.97
C PRO A 99 4.27 26.09 -4.58
N VAL A 100 5.45 25.88 -4.01
CA VAL A 100 6.69 26.53 -4.49
C VAL A 100 7.40 25.73 -5.60
N ARG A 101 7.54 24.41 -5.43
CA ARG A 101 8.33 23.56 -6.35
C ARG A 101 7.56 23.12 -7.59
N GLY A 102 6.23 23.22 -7.58
CA GLY A 102 5.37 22.73 -8.66
C GLY A 102 5.43 21.22 -8.88
N SER A 103 5.87 20.45 -7.88
CA SER A 103 5.82 18.99 -7.95
C SER A 103 4.42 18.49 -7.60
N ILE A 104 3.94 17.52 -8.36
CA ILE A 104 2.63 16.91 -8.21
C ILE A 104 2.82 15.50 -7.66
N LYS A 105 2.19 15.17 -6.53
CA LYS A 105 2.23 13.84 -5.93
C LYS A 105 0.89 13.15 -6.13
N LEU A 106 0.88 12.07 -6.90
CA LEU A 106 -0.24 11.15 -7.04
C LEU A 106 -0.22 10.19 -5.86
N ASN A 107 -1.24 10.25 -5.01
CA ASN A 107 -1.31 9.44 -3.79
C ASN A 107 -1.62 7.96 -4.10
N PHE A 108 -2.49 7.73 -5.09
CA PHE A 108 -2.96 6.41 -5.52
C PHE A 108 -2.83 6.29 -7.04
N PRO A 109 -1.61 6.06 -7.58
CA PRO A 109 -1.39 6.07 -9.03
C PRO A 109 -1.94 4.83 -9.75
N ASP A 110 -2.44 3.85 -9.00
CA ASP A 110 -3.08 2.63 -9.46
C ASP A 110 -4.62 2.65 -9.36
N VAL A 111 -5.20 3.80 -8.97
CA VAL A 111 -6.65 3.99 -8.82
C VAL A 111 -7.04 5.28 -9.53
N GLU A 112 -8.02 5.22 -10.41
CA GLU A 112 -8.49 6.43 -11.08
C GLU A 112 -9.45 7.24 -10.19
N VAL A 113 -9.61 8.53 -10.47
CA VAL A 113 -10.40 9.45 -9.62
C VAL A 113 -11.83 8.97 -9.44
N TRP A 114 -12.44 8.46 -10.51
CA TRP A 114 -13.82 7.97 -10.50
C TRP A 114 -14.00 6.63 -9.75
N GLU A 115 -12.90 5.95 -9.41
CA GLU A 115 -12.91 4.70 -8.64
C GLU A 115 -12.68 4.96 -7.14
N MET A 116 -12.34 6.19 -6.76
CA MET A 116 -12.11 6.56 -5.37
C MET A 116 -13.42 6.65 -4.59
N THR A 117 -13.51 5.92 -3.47
CA THR A 117 -14.65 6.02 -2.55
C THR A 117 -14.74 7.41 -1.92
N GLU A 118 -13.60 7.97 -1.52
CA GLU A 118 -13.50 9.26 -0.86
C GLU A 118 -12.51 10.14 -1.63
N THR A 119 -12.91 11.37 -1.95
CA THR A 119 -12.07 12.30 -2.73
C THR A 119 -11.73 13.58 -2.00
N CYS A 120 -12.40 13.90 -0.88
CA CYS A 120 -12.17 15.14 -0.15
C CYS A 120 -11.83 14.87 1.32
N ALA A 121 -10.74 15.47 1.79
CA ALA A 121 -10.35 15.41 3.20
C ALA A 121 -11.38 16.06 4.12
N LEU A 122 -12.14 17.06 3.64
CA LEU A 122 -13.19 17.71 4.43
C LEU A 122 -14.39 16.79 4.60
N ASP A 123 -14.85 16.11 3.54
CA ASP A 123 -15.94 15.12 3.63
C ASP A 123 -15.60 14.01 4.64
N VAL A 124 -14.35 13.55 4.63
CA VAL A 124 -13.85 12.53 5.58
C VAL A 124 -13.76 13.05 7.02
N ALA A 125 -13.57 14.35 7.21
CA ALA A 125 -13.47 14.98 8.54
C ALA A 125 -14.85 15.32 9.14
N ASP A 126 -15.86 15.56 8.31
CA ASP A 126 -17.22 15.92 8.72
C ASP A 126 -18.05 14.69 9.21
N ARG A 127 -17.50 13.47 9.14
CA ARG A 127 -18.17 12.21 9.46
C ARG A 127 -18.01 11.74 10.91
#